data_AF-A0A928T904-F1
#
_entry.id   AF-A0A928T904-F1
#
_cell.length_a   1.000
_cell.length_b   1.000
_cell.length_c   1.000
_cell.angle_alpha   90.00
_cell.angle_beta   90.00
_cell.angle_gamma   90.00
#
_symmetry.space_group_name_H-M   'P 1'
#
loop_
_entity.id
_entity.type
_entity.pdbx_description
1 polymer ?
#
loop_
_entity_poly.entity_id
_entity_poly.type
_entity_poly.pdbx_seq_one_letter_code
_entity_poly.pdbx_strand_id
1 'polypeptide(L)' 'MKSKAIPYHHWIEWSDEDSIFIGYCPDLFFGGVCHGKDESKLYPRLVAIIREEMEDLKAEGKALPPVSVRPMRELAAA' A
#
# COMPACT_ATOMS: atom_id res chain seq x y z
N MET A 1 20.21 5.35 7.49
CA MET A 1 19.20 4.52 8.19
C MET A 1 18.46 3.73 7.13
N LYS A 2 18.56 2.39 7.09
CA LYS A 2 17.82 1.62 6.07
C LYS A 2 16.35 1.58 6.49
N SER A 3 15.48 2.26 5.77
CA SER A 3 14.03 2.13 5.95
C SER A 3 13.64 0.68 5.64
N LYS A 4 12.93 0.04 6.57
CA LYS A 4 12.44 -1.33 6.39
C LYS A 4 11.55 -1.38 5.13
N ALA A 5 11.68 -2.45 4.34
CA ALA A 5 10.82 -2.64 3.18
C ALA A 5 9.37 -2.82 3.61
N ILE A 6 8.43 -2.31 2.81
CA ILE A 6 7.00 -2.55 2.98
C ILE A 6 6.71 -3.96 2.45
N PRO A 7 6.20 -4.88 3.29
CA PRO A 7 5.93 -6.25 2.86
C PRO A 7 4.57 -6.42 2.17
N TYR A 8 3.72 -5.39 2.22
CA TYR A 8 2.35 -5.43 1.71
C TYR A 8 2.27 -5.05 0.24
N HIS A 9 1.42 -5.76 -0.50
CA HIS A 9 1.14 -5.40 -1.87
C HIS A 9 0.36 -4.08 -1.91
N HIS A 10 0.84 -3.15 -2.74
CA HIS A 10 0.23 -1.84 -2.94
C HIS A 10 0.40 -1.41 -4.39
N TRP A 11 -0.62 -0.76 -4.94
CA TRP A 11 -0.62 -0.28 -6.33
C TRP A 11 -1.42 1.01 -6.45
N ILE A 12 -1.32 1.63 -7.62
CA ILE A 12 -2.19 2.72 -8.05
C ILE A 12 -3.04 2.23 -9.21
N GLU A 13 -4.30 2.62 -9.20
CA GLU A 13 -5.27 2.35 -10.25
C GLU A 13 -5.91 3.65 -10.71
N TRP A 14 -6.30 3.74 -11.98
CA TRP A 14 -7.08 4.87 -12.50
C TRP A 14 -8.58 4.55 -12.38
N SER A 15 -9.35 5.46 -11.79
CA SER A 15 -10.81 5.44 -11.79
C SER A 15 -11.33 6.25 -12.97
N ASP A 16 -11.97 5.60 -13.94
CA ASP A 16 -12.64 6.28 -15.06
C ASP A 16 -13.88 7.07 -14.59
N GLU A 17 -14.58 6.56 -13.57
CA GLU A 17 -15.78 7.20 -13.01
C GLU A 17 -15.46 8.58 -12.40
N ASP A 18 -14.36 8.66 -11.65
CA ASP A 18 -13.96 9.88 -10.94
C ASP A 18 -12.88 10.69 -11.68
N SER A 19 -12.31 10.12 -12.76
CA SER A 19 -11.15 10.66 -13.46
C SER A 19 -9.99 10.99 -12.51
N ILE A 20 -9.65 10.03 -11.63
CA ILE A 20 -8.63 10.18 -10.59
C ILE A 20 -7.85 8.88 -10.37
N PHE A 21 -6.58 8.99 -9.99
CA PHE A 21 -5.81 7.85 -9.51
C PHE A 21 -6.16 7.55 -8.05
N ILE A 22 -6.24 6.27 -7.71
CA ILE A 22 -6.52 5.75 -6.37
C ILE A 22 -5.39 4.78 -5.99
N GLY A 23 -4.82 4.97 -4.81
CA GLY A 23 -3.80 4.10 -4.22
C GLY A 23 -4.43 3.07 -3.29
N TYR A 24 -3.99 1.81 -3.38
CA TYR A 24 -4.52 0.69 -2.62
C TYR A 24 -3.42 -0.02 -1.82
N CYS A 25 -3.79 -0.56 -0.67
CA CYS A 25 -2.97 -1.47 0.14
C CYS A 25 -3.92 -2.35 0.99
N PRO A 26 -4.52 -3.39 0.37
CA PRO A 26 -5.65 -4.13 0.94
C PRO A 26 -5.33 -4.90 2.22
N ASP A 27 -4.08 -5.29 2.45
CA ASP A 27 -3.69 -5.98 3.68
C ASP A 27 -3.69 -5.05 4.91
N LEU A 28 -3.57 -3.73 4.72
CA LEU A 28 -3.56 -2.75 5.80
C LEU A 28 -4.83 -1.91 5.87
N PHE A 29 -5.45 -1.63 4.73
CA PHE A 29 -6.58 -0.70 4.64
C PHE A 29 -7.75 -1.34 3.88
N PHE A 30 -8.96 -0.99 4.30
CA PHE A 30 -10.16 -1.36 3.58
C PHE A 30 -10.47 -0.30 2.50
N GLY A 31 -10.33 -0.68 1.22
CA GLY A 31 -10.59 0.20 0.08
C GLY A 31 -9.40 1.08 -0.32
N GLY A 32 -9.70 2.21 -0.98
CA GLY A 32 -8.70 3.17 -1.44
C GLY A 32 -8.08 3.97 -0.30
N VAL A 33 -6.76 3.99 -0.21
CA VAL A 33 -5.97 4.66 0.83
C VAL A 33 -5.82 6.15 0.54
N CYS A 34 -5.61 6.49 -0.73
CA CYS A 34 -5.39 7.85 -1.17
C CYS A 34 -5.81 8.05 -2.62
N HIS A 35 -6.05 9.30 -3.02
CA HIS A 35 -6.34 9.64 -4.40
C HIS A 35 -5.53 10.86 -4.87
N GLY A 36 -5.36 11.01 -6.19
CA GLY A 36 -4.65 12.14 -6.77
C GLY A 36 -4.77 12.20 -8.29
N LYS A 37 -4.47 13.36 -8.88
CA LYS A 37 -4.50 13.55 -10.34
C LYS A 37 -3.19 13.21 -11.04
N ASP A 38 -2.15 12.89 -10.27
CA ASP A 38 -0.78 12.66 -10.76
C ASP A 38 -0.23 11.41 -10.08
N GLU A 39 -0.15 10.31 -10.84
CA GLU A 39 0.35 9.02 -10.39
C GLU A 39 1.75 9.12 -9.75
N SER A 40 2.63 9.93 -10.35
CA SER A 40 4.02 10.10 -9.89
C SER A 40 4.13 10.76 -8.52
N LYS A 41 3.15 11.59 -8.17
CA LYS A 41 3.04 12.23 -6.85
C LYS A 41 2.25 11.37 -5.86
N LEU A 42 1.33 10.56 -6.35
CA LEU A 42 0.48 9.72 -5.51
C LEU A 42 1.27 8.54 -4.92
N TYR A 43 2.18 7.92 -5.67
CA TYR A 43 2.91 6.74 -5.21
C TYR A 43 3.78 7.00 -3.97
N PRO A 44 4.61 8.06 -3.92
CA PRO A 44 5.36 8.40 -2.71
C PRO A 44 4.46 8.67 -1.51
N ARG A 45 3.29 9.27 -1.74
CA ARG A 45 2.29 9.53 -0.69
C ARG A 45 1.69 8.23 -0.15
N LEU A 46 1.31 7.30 -1.02
CA LEU A 46 0.83 5.98 -0.63
C LEU A 46 1.86 5.23 0.24
N VAL A 47 3.12 5.23 -0.18
CA VAL A 47 4.23 4.62 0.58
C VAL A 47 4.41 5.27 1.95
N ALA A 48 4.27 6.60 2.05
CA ALA A 48 4.37 7.31 3.31
C ALA A 48 3.25 6.90 4.30
N ILE A 49 2.00 6.85 3.83
CA ILE A 49 0.83 6.46 4.63
C ILE A 49 0.98 5.02 5.15
N ILE A 50 1.40 4.09 4.28
CA ILE A 50 1.62 2.69 4.68
C ILE A 50 2.68 2.58 5.78
N ARG A 51 3.75 3.38 5.71
CA ARG A 51 4.81 3.36 6.73
C ARG A 51 4.34 3.93 8.06
N GLU A 52 3.56 5.01 8.01
CA GLU A 52 2.96 5.63 9.19
C GLU A 52 2.09 4.63 9.93
N GLU A 53 1.14 3.99 9.24
CA GLU A 53 0.27 2.96 9.81
C GLU A 53 1.05 1.80 10.43
N MET A 54 2.13 1.34 9.77
CA MET A 54 2.97 0.27 10.30
C MET A 54 3.70 0.67 11.60
N GLU A 55 4.17 1.92 11.69
CA GLU A 55 4.81 2.41 12.91
C GLU A 55 3.80 2.71 14.02
N ASP A 56 2.59 3.17 13.68
CA ASP A 56 1.50 3.38 14.64
C ASP A 56 1.04 2.06 15.27
N LEU A 57 0.76 1.03 14.45
CA LEU A 57 0.43 -0.31 14.94
C LEU A 57 1.49 -0.86 15.90
N LYS A 58 2.76 -0.64 15.57
CA LYS A 58 3.90 -1.04 16.39
C LYS A 58 4.00 -0.22 17.68
N ALA A 59 3.76 1.09 17.62
CA ALA A 59 3.72 1.96 18.80
C ALA A 59 2.59 1.58 19.75
N GLU A 60 1.46 1.12 19.22
CA GLU A 60 0.32 0.59 19.97
C GLU A 60 0.53 -0.86 20.46
N GLY A 61 1.64 -1.52 20.10
CA GLY A 61 1.92 -2.91 20.45
C GLY A 61 1.00 -3.92 19.74
N LYS A 62 0.30 -3.50 18.68
CA LYS A 62 -0.54 -4.36 17.85
C LYS A 62 0.32 -5.16 16.88
N ALA A 63 -0.10 -6.40 16.62
CA ALA A 63 0.52 -7.20 15.57
C ALA A 63 0.17 -6.60 14.19
N LEU A 64 1.16 -6.59 13.30
CA LEU A 64 0.95 -6.26 11.90
C LEU A 64 0.04 -7.32 11.24
N PRO A 65 -0.93 -6.92 10.40
CA PRO A 65 -1.77 -7.85 9.66
C PRO A 65 -0.97 -8.87 8.82
N PRO A 66 -1.49 -10.09 8.61
CA PRO A 66 -0.83 -11.06 7.75
C PRO A 66 -0.83 -10.57 6.29
N VAL A 67 0.29 -10.79 5.58
CA VAL A 67 0.39 -10.50 4.14
C VAL A 67 -0.41 -11.55 3.37
N SER A 68 -1.62 -11.19 2.94
CA SER A 68 -2.56 -12.10 2.29
C SER A 68 -2.66 -11.84 0.79
N VAL A 69 -2.52 -10.59 0.36
CA VAL A 69 -2.58 -10.22 -1.04
C VAL A 69 -1.23 -10.48 -1.71
N ARG A 70 -1.21 -11.47 -2.60
CA ARG A 70 -0.03 -11.82 -3.40
C ARG A 70 -0.20 -11.31 -4.83
N PRO A 71 0.78 -10.59 -5.39
CA PRO A 71 0.75 -10.24 -6.80
C PRO A 71 0.67 -11.52 -7.63
N MET A 72 -0.31 -11.57 -8.53
CA MET A 72 -0.88 -12.77 -9.18
C MET A 72 0.06 -13.54 -10.14
N ARG A 73 1.39 -13.42 -10.01
CA ARG A 73 2.32 -14.28 -10.75
C ARG A 73 3.07 -15.16 -9.75
N GLU A 74 2.72 -16.44 -9.71
CA GLU A 74 3.62 -17.44 -9.14
C GLU A 74 4.95 -17.34 -9.88
N LEU A 75 5.99 -16.83 -9.21
CA LEU A 75 7.35 -17.07 -9.64
C LEU A 75 7.57 -18.55 -9.39
N ALA A 76 7.61 -19.35 -10.47
CA ALA A 76 8.08 -20.73 -10.39
C ALA A 76 9.37 -20.72 -9.58
N ALA A 77 9.38 -21.44 -8.45
CA ALA A 77 10.57 -21.56 -7.63
C ALA A 77 11.72 -22.04 -8.52
N ALA A 78 12.83 -21.30 -8.50
CA ALA A 78 14.05 -21.62 -9.25
C ALA A 78 14.72 -22.88 -8.71
#